data_AF-A0A3S1AK82-F1
#
_entry.id   AF-A0A3S1AK82-F1
#
_cell.length_a   1.000
_cell.length_b   1.000
_cell.length_c   1.000
_cell.angle_alpha   90.00
_cell.angle_beta   90.00
_cell.angle_gamma   90.00
#
_symmetry.space_group_name_H-M   'P 1'
#
loop_
_entity.id
_entity.type
_entity.pdbx_description
1 polymer ?
#
loop_
_entity_poly.entity_id
_entity_poly.type
_entity_poly.pdbx_seq_one_letter_code
_entity_poly.pdbx_strand_id
1 'polypeptide(L)'
;MIDFYLVDVKSISSDVPRSNFSESNLEKLADSILASGGIIKPLVLKETGVEEFSVIDGHLEYYAAVKAREKNPRQGEMVNAFVISPKVEDLVIEQTALLKNTELNTTQNYEQEVKASTSKTKSQTLPSNQLSSLEKQMSDLRIELVQEIQRLYSAVNQPKKFTQADNLTPLEAFNKLNVRDLIARLKTVNYPEKRAIEVAEKIEKERSNQAFTSLADIVERIKLKVGKSKKETKAISEKKMLQIVDTWSEISFNKEQH
;
A
#
# COMPACT_ATOMS: atom_id res chain seq x y z
N MET A 1 6.56 -1.25 -27.99
CA MET A 1 6.70 -1.99 -26.73
C MET A 1 8.08 -1.68 -26.20
N ILE A 2 8.22 -1.56 -24.87
CA ILE A 2 9.49 -1.32 -24.18
C ILE A 2 9.67 -2.52 -23.27
N ASP A 3 10.76 -3.25 -23.46
CA ASP A 3 11.06 -4.48 -22.74
C ASP A 3 12.40 -4.35 -22.02
N PHE A 4 12.53 -4.98 -20.86
CA PHE A 4 13.74 -4.94 -20.05
C PHE A 4 14.53 -6.24 -20.20
N TYR A 5 15.78 -6.13 -20.65
CA TYR A 5 16.65 -7.26 -20.92
C TYR A 5 18.07 -7.05 -20.36
N LEU A 6 18.80 -8.16 -20.24
CA LEU A 6 20.26 -8.14 -20.23
C LEU A 6 20.72 -8.25 -21.69
N VAL A 7 21.55 -7.30 -22.12
CA VAL A 7 22.04 -7.19 -23.50
C VAL A 7 23.56 -7.33 -23.51
N ASP A 8 24.10 -8.06 -24.48
CA ASP A 8 25.55 -8.20 -24.65
C ASP A 8 26.14 -6.83 -25.00
N VAL A 9 27.12 -6.38 -24.21
CA VAL A 9 27.80 -5.11 -24.43
C VAL A 9 28.46 -5.06 -25.83
N LYS A 10 28.78 -6.22 -26.41
CA LYS A 10 29.42 -6.33 -27.73
C LYS A 10 28.46 -6.01 -28.88
N SER A 11 27.16 -6.21 -28.68
CA SER A 11 26.16 -5.96 -29.70
C SER A 11 25.57 -4.55 -29.65
N ILE A 12 26.05 -3.72 -28.72
CA ILE A 12 25.63 -2.33 -28.55
C ILE A 12 26.63 -1.39 -29.25
N SER A 13 26.10 -0.39 -29.94
CA SER A 13 26.85 0.71 -30.56
C SER A 13 26.38 2.07 -30.03
N SER A 14 27.28 3.05 -30.05
CA SER A 14 26.99 4.43 -29.65
C SER A 14 27.44 5.37 -30.76
N ASP A 15 26.60 6.33 -31.10
CA ASP A 15 26.87 7.42 -32.04
C ASP A 15 27.66 8.58 -31.41
N VAL A 16 27.62 8.71 -30.09
CA VAL A 16 28.42 9.70 -29.34
C VAL A 16 29.86 9.21 -29.16
N PRO A 17 30.90 10.00 -29.49
CA PRO A 17 32.30 9.60 -29.31
C PRO A 17 32.69 9.39 -27.85
N ARG A 18 33.47 8.33 -27.57
CA ARG A 18 34.04 8.04 -26.25
C ARG A 18 34.84 9.21 -25.66
N SER A 19 35.49 10.00 -26.51
CA SER A 19 36.31 11.16 -26.11
C SER A 19 35.52 12.25 -25.37
N ASN A 20 34.19 12.24 -25.44
CA ASN A 20 33.34 13.19 -24.73
C ASN A 20 33.26 12.90 -23.22
N PHE A 21 33.76 11.75 -22.76
CA PHE A 21 33.64 11.32 -21.38
C PHE A 21 35.01 11.24 -20.70
N SER A 22 35.10 11.73 -19.46
CA SER A 22 36.31 11.67 -18.65
C SER A 22 36.71 10.22 -18.36
N GLU A 23 37.94 9.86 -18.69
CA GLU A 23 38.47 8.51 -18.40
C GLU A 23 38.38 8.15 -16.92
N SER A 24 38.63 9.11 -16.02
CA SER A 24 38.54 8.86 -14.57
C SER A 24 37.12 8.51 -14.15
N ASN A 25 36.11 9.13 -14.76
CA ASN A 25 34.70 8.85 -14.46
C ASN A 25 34.29 7.48 -15.01
N LEU A 26 34.72 7.14 -16.22
CA LEU A 26 34.48 5.82 -16.82
C LEU A 26 35.12 4.71 -15.97
N GLU A 27 36.35 4.93 -15.49
CA GLU A 27 37.08 3.97 -14.67
C GLU A 27 36.36 3.68 -13.35
N LYS A 28 35.96 4.73 -12.63
CA LYS A 28 35.21 4.63 -11.36
C LYS A 28 33.85 3.97 -11.55
N LEU A 29 33.16 4.32 -12.63
CA LEU A 29 31.85 3.74 -12.91
C LEU A 29 31.97 2.27 -13.31
N ALA A 30 33.00 1.90 -14.09
CA ALA A 30 33.30 0.51 -14.41
C ALA A 30 33.56 -0.34 -13.16
N ASP A 31 34.36 0.16 -12.21
CA ASP A 31 34.58 -0.53 -10.94
C ASP A 31 33.28 -0.69 -10.14
N SER A 32 32.45 0.35 -10.15
CA SER A 32 31.14 0.32 -9.50
C SER A 32 30.22 -0.72 -10.13
N ILE A 33 30.18 -0.80 -11.47
CA ILE A 33 29.40 -1.78 -12.24
C ILE A 33 29.81 -3.21 -11.88
N LEU A 34 31.12 -3.48 -11.81
CA LEU A 34 31.62 -4.81 -11.45
C LEU A 34 31.29 -5.16 -9.99
N ALA A 35 31.37 -4.18 -9.08
CA ALA A 35 31.03 -4.38 -7.68
C ALA A 35 29.53 -4.59 -7.43
N SER A 36 28.67 -3.88 -8.18
CA SER A 36 27.20 -4.00 -8.09
C SER A 36 26.63 -5.12 -8.96
N GLY A 37 27.37 -5.61 -9.93
CA GLY A 37 26.91 -6.61 -10.91
C GLY A 37 26.02 -6.03 -12.02
N GLY A 38 26.03 -4.72 -12.25
CA GLY A 38 25.21 -4.05 -13.27
C GLY A 38 25.09 -2.54 -13.07
N ILE A 39 24.50 -1.84 -14.05
CA ILE A 39 24.23 -0.40 -13.95
C ILE A 39 22.90 -0.14 -13.24
N ILE A 40 22.84 0.90 -12.41
CA ILE A 40 21.59 1.26 -11.69
C ILE A 40 20.62 2.03 -12.59
N LYS A 41 21.15 2.82 -13.53
CA LYS A 41 20.39 3.51 -14.58
C LYS A 41 20.51 2.66 -15.86
N PRO A 42 19.51 1.80 -16.19
CA PRO A 42 19.60 0.92 -17.35
C PRO A 42 19.76 1.72 -18.65
N LEU A 43 20.46 1.15 -19.64
CA LEU A 43 20.60 1.79 -20.94
C LEU A 43 19.24 1.86 -21.64
N VAL A 44 19.03 2.89 -22.46
CA VAL A 44 17.90 2.94 -23.38
C VAL A 44 18.42 2.65 -24.78
N LEU A 45 17.98 1.54 -25.36
CA LEU A 45 18.49 1.02 -26.61
C LEU A 45 17.40 0.91 -27.67
N LYS A 46 17.73 1.23 -28.92
CA LYS A 46 16.93 0.84 -30.09
C LYS A 46 17.52 -0.37 -30.78
N GLU A 47 16.63 -1.23 -31.24
CA GLU A 47 16.99 -2.35 -32.12
C GLU A 47 17.31 -1.82 -33.52
N THR A 48 18.52 -2.09 -34.01
CA THR A 48 18.98 -1.70 -35.36
C THR A 48 19.11 -2.87 -36.32
N GLY A 49 19.11 -4.09 -35.80
CA GLY A 49 19.26 -5.33 -36.56
C GLY A 49 19.01 -6.55 -35.68
N VAL A 50 19.34 -7.74 -36.19
CA VAL A 50 19.21 -8.99 -35.42
C VAL A 50 20.23 -8.99 -34.29
N GLU A 51 19.75 -8.87 -33.05
CA GLU A 51 20.58 -8.77 -31.83
C GLU A 51 21.53 -7.57 -31.79
N GLU A 52 21.36 -6.59 -32.68
CA GLU A 52 22.17 -5.37 -32.73
C GLU A 52 21.39 -4.16 -32.21
N PHE A 53 22.05 -3.38 -31.36
CA PHE A 53 21.43 -2.28 -30.65
C PHE A 53 22.24 -0.99 -30.78
N SER A 54 21.54 0.15 -30.76
CA SER A 54 22.14 1.48 -30.67
C SER A 54 21.67 2.17 -29.40
N VAL A 55 22.58 2.86 -28.72
CA VAL A 55 22.26 3.67 -27.54
C VAL A 55 21.44 4.89 -27.97
N ILE A 56 20.32 5.12 -27.29
CA ILE A 56 19.54 6.36 -27.34
C ILE A 56 19.84 7.22 -26.10
N ASP A 57 19.92 6.56 -24.94
CA ASP A 57 20.30 7.20 -23.69
C ASP A 57 21.20 6.30 -22.84
N GLY A 58 22.12 6.93 -22.11
CA GLY A 58 23.11 6.25 -21.27
C GLY A 58 24.48 6.04 -21.95
N HIS A 59 24.93 6.96 -22.81
CA HIS A 59 26.22 6.82 -23.53
C HIS A 59 27.42 6.72 -22.57
N LEU A 60 27.41 7.43 -21.44
CA LEU A 60 28.46 7.36 -20.43
C LEU A 60 28.48 5.97 -19.78
N GLU A 61 27.30 5.48 -19.41
CA GLU A 61 27.07 4.17 -18.80
C GLU A 61 27.47 3.04 -19.76
N TYR A 62 27.17 3.19 -21.06
CA TYR A 62 27.60 2.27 -22.10
C TYR A 62 29.13 2.18 -22.15
N TYR A 63 29.84 3.31 -22.23
CA TYR A 63 31.30 3.29 -22.25
C TYR A 63 31.91 2.77 -20.96
N ALA A 64 31.27 3.00 -19.81
CA ALA A 64 31.68 2.40 -18.55
C ALA A 64 31.44 0.88 -18.53
N ALA A 65 30.36 0.39 -19.13
CA ALA A 65 30.10 -1.05 -19.29
C ALA A 65 31.13 -1.71 -20.22
N VAL A 66 31.50 -1.05 -21.33
CA VAL A 66 32.61 -1.50 -22.20
C VAL A 66 33.90 -1.60 -21.38
N LYS A 67 34.19 -0.59 -20.55
CA LYS A 67 35.37 -0.58 -19.68
C LYS A 67 35.33 -1.66 -18.60
N ALA A 68 34.15 -1.94 -18.02
CA ALA A 68 33.94 -3.03 -17.07
C ALA A 68 34.21 -4.40 -17.73
N ARG A 69 33.76 -4.59 -18.98
CA ARG A 69 34.06 -5.79 -19.78
C ARG A 69 35.55 -5.94 -20.07
N GLU A 70 36.25 -4.85 -20.41
CA GLU A 70 37.71 -4.85 -20.61
C GLU A 70 38.44 -5.34 -19.35
N LYS A 71 37.98 -4.95 -18.16
CA LYS A 71 38.55 -5.35 -16.87
C LYS A 71 38.24 -6.80 -16.50
N ASN A 72 36.98 -7.20 -16.62
CA ASN A 72 36.54 -8.56 -16.31
C ASN A 72 35.49 -9.02 -17.34
N PRO A 73 35.92 -9.74 -18.41
CA PRO A 73 35.03 -10.13 -19.49
C PRO A 73 33.82 -10.96 -19.04
N ARG A 74 33.96 -11.77 -18.00
CA ARG A 74 32.89 -12.66 -17.52
C ARG A 74 31.82 -11.93 -16.71
N GLN A 75 32.22 -10.90 -15.95
CA GLN A 75 31.29 -10.13 -15.12
C GLN A 75 30.70 -8.92 -15.87
N GLY A 76 31.43 -8.37 -16.84
CA GLY A 76 30.99 -7.23 -17.65
C GLY A 76 30.44 -7.61 -19.04
N GLU A 77 30.10 -8.88 -19.28
CA GLU A 77 29.60 -9.35 -20.59
C GLU A 77 28.27 -8.70 -20.95
N MET A 78 27.36 -8.63 -19.98
CA MET A 78 25.98 -8.20 -20.18
C MET A 78 25.67 -6.92 -19.39
N VAL A 79 24.80 -6.10 -19.92
CA VAL A 79 24.31 -4.88 -19.26
C VAL A 79 22.78 -4.82 -19.28
N ASN A 80 22.19 -4.31 -18.22
CA ASN A 80 20.75 -4.13 -18.14
C ASN A 80 20.30 -2.93 -18.99
N ALA A 81 19.26 -3.16 -19.79
CA ALA A 81 18.77 -2.17 -20.74
C ALA A 81 17.26 -2.28 -20.98
N PHE A 82 16.66 -1.15 -21.31
CA PHE A 82 15.35 -1.06 -21.93
C PHE A 82 15.52 -1.08 -23.46
N VAL A 83 15.02 -2.12 -24.10
CA VAL A 83 15.00 -2.25 -25.57
C VAL A 83 13.66 -1.75 -26.07
N ILE A 84 13.71 -0.78 -26.99
CA ILE A 84 12.51 -0.13 -27.52
C ILE A 84 12.27 -0.51 -28.98
N SER A 85 10.99 -0.69 -29.30
CA SER A 85 10.53 -0.83 -30.68
C SER A 85 10.60 0.52 -31.42
N PRO A 86 10.92 0.54 -32.73
CA PRO A 86 10.97 1.77 -33.54
C PRO A 86 9.71 2.65 -33.47
N LYS A 87 8.54 2.05 -33.21
CA LYS A 87 7.25 2.77 -33.13
C LYS A 87 7.17 3.78 -31.98
N VAL A 88 7.99 3.63 -30.94
CA VAL A 88 7.96 4.47 -29.74
C VAL A 88 9.25 5.27 -29.54
N GLU A 89 10.17 5.24 -30.52
CA GLU A 89 11.48 5.91 -30.44
C GLU A 89 11.34 7.40 -30.13
N ASP A 90 10.52 8.13 -30.89
CA ASP A 90 10.33 9.58 -30.71
C ASP A 90 9.82 9.93 -29.30
N LEU A 91 8.88 9.16 -28.77
CA LEU A 91 8.31 9.37 -27.42
C LEU A 91 9.34 9.11 -26.32
N VAL A 92 10.21 8.11 -26.52
CA VAL A 92 11.27 7.77 -25.56
C VAL A 92 12.40 8.80 -25.61
N ILE A 93 12.75 9.31 -26.79
CA ILE A 93 13.70 10.42 -26.94
C ILE A 93 13.18 11.65 -26.21
N GLU A 94 11.91 12.01 -26.37
CA GLU A 94 11.30 13.14 -25.66
C GLU A 94 11.37 12.93 -24.13
N GLN A 95 10.98 11.74 -23.66
CA GLN A 95 11.01 11.43 -22.23
C GLN A 95 12.42 11.50 -21.63
N THR A 96 13.41 10.92 -22.29
CA THR A 96 14.81 10.94 -21.83
C THR A 96 15.39 12.36 -21.83
N ALA A 97 15.03 13.20 -22.80
CA ALA A 97 15.40 14.61 -22.83
C ALA A 97 14.81 15.40 -21.65
N LEU A 98 13.53 15.18 -21.32
CA LEU A 98 12.88 15.82 -20.18
C LEU A 98 13.57 15.46 -18.85
N LEU A 99 13.90 14.18 -18.66
CA LEU A 99 14.58 13.70 -17.45
C LEU A 99 15.98 14.31 -17.29
N LYS A 100 16.78 14.38 -18.36
CA LYS A 100 18.10 15.03 -18.35
C LYS A 100 18.04 16.50 -18.01
N ASN A 101 17.06 17.22 -18.57
CA ASN A 101 16.92 18.65 -18.30
C ASN A 101 16.58 18.93 -16.83
N THR A 102 15.82 18.05 -16.17
CA THR A 102 15.61 18.12 -14.72
C THR A 102 16.91 17.91 -13.93
N GLU A 103 17.76 16.95 -14.34
CA GLU A 103 19.07 16.72 -13.73
C GLU A 103 19.99 17.95 -13.88
N LEU A 104 20.06 18.56 -15.07
CA LEU A 104 20.93 19.71 -15.38
C LEU A 104 20.48 21.03 -14.72
N ASN A 105 19.17 21.28 -14.62
CA ASN A 105 18.63 22.46 -13.95
C ASN A 105 18.93 22.48 -12.44
N THR A 106 19.19 21.30 -11.86
CA THR A 106 19.62 21.19 -10.46
C THR A 106 21.09 21.60 -10.29
N THR A 107 21.93 21.47 -11.34
CA THR A 107 23.37 21.79 -11.30
C THR A 107 23.69 23.23 -11.71
N GLN A 108 22.94 23.83 -12.64
CA GLN A 108 23.13 25.23 -13.09
C GLN A 108 22.90 26.28 -11.99
N ASN A 109 22.16 25.94 -10.92
CA ASN A 109 21.99 26.81 -9.76
C ASN A 109 23.23 26.86 -8.83
N TYR A 110 24.26 26.02 -9.04
CA TYR A 110 25.45 25.95 -8.20
C TYR A 110 26.70 26.64 -8.78
N GLU A 111 26.77 26.94 -10.09
CA GLU A 111 27.98 27.49 -10.72
C GLU A 111 27.99 29.03 -10.85
N GLN A 112 26.84 29.72 -10.67
CA GLN A 112 26.80 31.19 -10.67
C GLN A 112 27.26 31.82 -9.33
N GLU A 113 27.44 31.04 -8.25
CA GLU A 113 27.85 31.56 -6.92
C GLU A 113 29.37 31.57 -6.66
N VAL A 114 30.21 30.96 -7.51
CA VAL A 114 31.61 30.71 -7.11
C VAL A 114 32.59 31.86 -7.38
N LYS A 115 32.21 32.91 -8.14
CA LYS A 115 33.14 34.04 -8.43
C LYS A 115 33.11 35.20 -7.45
N ALA A 116 32.28 35.17 -6.41
CA ALA A 116 32.17 36.27 -5.46
C ALA A 116 32.05 35.79 -4.02
N SER A 117 33.10 35.20 -3.43
CA SER A 117 33.26 35.17 -1.97
C SER A 117 34.63 34.63 -1.50
N THR A 118 35.68 35.46 -1.60
CA THR A 118 36.65 35.54 -0.51
C THR A 118 36.19 36.62 0.47
N SER A 119 35.22 36.28 1.34
CA SER A 119 35.18 36.74 2.73
C SER A 119 33.86 36.39 3.41
N LYS A 120 33.97 35.61 4.47
CA LYS A 120 33.07 35.51 5.64
C LYS A 120 31.66 34.96 5.40
N THR A 121 31.48 33.73 5.88
CA THR A 121 30.27 33.13 6.46
C THR A 121 29.05 34.05 6.51
N LYS A 122 28.17 33.92 5.51
CA LYS A 122 26.75 34.19 5.66
C LYS A 122 26.01 32.99 5.12
N SER A 123 25.44 32.23 6.05
CA SER A 123 24.40 31.25 5.78
C SER A 123 23.39 31.88 4.82
N GLN A 124 23.14 31.22 3.69
CA GLN A 124 22.01 31.53 2.83
C GLN A 124 20.75 31.38 3.67
N THR A 125 20.25 32.50 4.19
CA THR A 125 18.89 32.56 4.73
C THR A 125 17.96 32.33 3.55
N LEU A 126 17.23 31.21 3.55
CA LEU A 126 16.03 31.05 2.73
C LEU A 126 15.20 32.35 2.84
N PRO A 127 14.57 32.83 1.76
CA PRO A 127 13.70 34.00 1.83
C PRO A 127 12.74 33.80 3.00
N SER A 128 12.77 34.69 4.00
CA SER A 128 11.95 34.59 5.23
C SER A 128 10.47 34.36 4.95
N ASN A 129 10.01 34.81 3.78
CA ASN A 129 8.64 34.68 3.30
C ASN A 129 8.31 33.24 2.83
N GLN A 130 9.30 32.50 2.33
CA GLN A 130 9.16 31.07 2.00
C GLN A 130 9.23 30.21 3.25
N LEU A 131 10.14 30.52 4.18
CA LEU A 131 10.22 29.86 5.48
C LEU A 131 8.95 30.05 6.30
N SER A 132 8.45 31.28 6.41
CA SER A 132 7.21 31.55 7.17
C SER A 132 5.99 30.89 6.53
N SER A 133 5.91 30.81 5.20
CA SER A 133 4.82 30.08 4.52
C SER A 133 4.90 28.59 4.80
N LEU A 134 6.10 28.02 4.84
CA LEU A 134 6.34 26.59 5.08
C LEU A 134 6.13 26.24 6.55
N GLU A 135 6.56 27.10 7.48
CA GLU A 135 6.27 27.01 8.91
C GLU A 135 4.77 27.07 9.18
N LYS A 136 4.05 27.97 8.49
CA LYS A 136 2.59 28.07 8.58
C LYS A 136 1.93 26.79 8.06
N GLN A 137 2.31 26.29 6.89
CA GLN A 137 1.78 25.04 6.34
C GLN A 137 2.07 23.83 7.25
N MET A 138 3.28 23.74 7.83
CA MET A 138 3.60 22.69 8.80
C MET A 138 2.79 22.82 10.09
N SER A 139 2.54 24.04 10.56
CA SER A 139 1.70 24.29 11.72
C SER A 139 0.25 23.89 11.45
N ASP A 140 -0.29 24.27 10.28
CA ASP A 140 -1.65 23.92 9.86
C ASP A 140 -1.81 22.40 9.74
N LEU A 141 -0.84 21.71 9.12
CA LEU A 141 -0.81 20.24 9.02
C LEU A 141 -0.70 19.57 10.40
N ARG A 142 0.09 20.12 11.33
CA ARG A 142 0.16 19.60 12.70
C ARG A 142 -1.17 19.75 13.43
N ILE A 143 -1.84 20.88 13.26
CA ILE A 143 -3.16 21.13 13.86
C ILE A 143 -4.17 20.12 13.30
N GLU A 144 -4.19 19.92 11.97
CA GLU A 144 -5.06 18.95 11.31
C GLU A 144 -4.78 17.52 11.79
N LEU A 145 -3.50 17.12 11.88
CA LEU A 145 -3.10 15.81 12.38
C LEU A 145 -3.54 15.61 13.84
N VAL A 146 -3.34 16.60 14.71
CA VAL A 146 -3.76 16.52 16.12
C VAL A 146 -5.27 16.44 16.23
N GLN A 147 -6.01 17.21 15.43
CA GLN A 147 -7.46 17.15 15.38
C GLN A 147 -7.96 15.79 14.91
N GLU A 148 -7.36 15.21 13.86
CA GLU A 148 -7.76 13.90 13.37
C GLU A 148 -7.38 12.79 14.33
N ILE A 149 -6.21 12.87 15.00
CA ILE A 149 -5.86 11.96 16.10
C ILE A 149 -6.89 12.07 17.22
N GLN A 150 -7.31 13.29 17.60
CA GLN A 150 -8.31 13.48 18.66
C GLN A 150 -9.70 13.00 18.23
N ARG A 151 -10.06 13.16 16.95
CA ARG A 151 -11.27 12.62 16.35
C ARG A 151 -11.27 11.09 16.32
N LEU A 152 -10.16 10.48 15.89
CA LEU A 152 -9.99 9.03 15.89
C LEU A 152 -9.99 8.49 17.33
N TYR A 153 -9.30 9.17 18.25
CA TYR A 153 -9.29 8.81 19.66
C TYR A 153 -10.69 8.91 20.26
N SER A 154 -11.48 9.92 19.91
CA SER A 154 -12.89 10.02 20.35
C SER A 154 -13.85 9.10 19.59
N ALA A 155 -13.52 8.64 18.38
CA ALA A 155 -14.28 7.62 17.66
C ALA A 155 -14.01 6.22 18.22
N VAL A 156 -12.75 5.94 18.62
CA VAL A 156 -12.31 4.67 19.19
C VAL A 156 -12.64 4.60 20.70
N ASN A 157 -12.41 5.68 21.44
CA ASN A 157 -12.71 5.82 22.86
C ASN A 157 -14.01 6.55 23.14
N GLN A 158 -14.91 6.63 22.14
CA GLN A 158 -16.31 6.58 22.51
C GLN A 158 -16.47 5.25 23.23
N PRO A 159 -16.70 5.23 24.56
CA PRO A 159 -17.12 3.99 25.17
C PRO A 159 -18.33 3.57 24.34
N LYS A 160 -18.27 2.41 23.67
CA LYS A 160 -19.49 1.73 23.25
C LYS A 160 -20.36 1.82 24.47
N LYS A 161 -21.47 2.58 24.42
CA LYS A 161 -22.31 2.79 25.61
C LYS A 161 -22.60 1.39 26.13
N PHE A 162 -21.91 1.01 27.21
CA PHE A 162 -21.98 -0.32 27.77
C PHE A 162 -23.33 -0.34 28.46
N THR A 163 -24.34 -0.76 27.70
CA THR A 163 -25.65 -1.02 28.27
C THR A 163 -25.50 -2.28 29.13
N GLN A 164 -26.31 -2.41 30.18
CA GLN A 164 -26.36 -3.59 31.06
C GLN A 164 -26.57 -4.94 30.31
N ALA A 165 -26.81 -4.88 28.99
CA ALA A 165 -26.92 -5.97 28.04
C ALA A 165 -25.67 -6.87 27.90
N ASP A 166 -24.48 -6.41 28.30
CA ASP A 166 -23.21 -7.11 27.99
C ASP A 166 -22.88 -8.30 28.92
N ASN A 167 -23.48 -8.36 30.12
CA ASN A 167 -23.24 -9.42 31.11
C ASN A 167 -24.35 -10.47 31.17
N LEU A 168 -25.23 -10.48 30.18
CA LEU A 168 -26.33 -11.45 30.13
C LEU A 168 -25.81 -12.81 29.66
N THR A 169 -26.15 -13.84 30.43
CA THR A 169 -26.01 -15.22 29.97
C THR A 169 -26.80 -15.40 28.66
N PRO A 170 -26.47 -16.37 27.81
CA PRO A 170 -27.15 -16.54 26.52
C PRO A 170 -28.68 -16.60 26.63
N LEU A 171 -29.20 -17.30 27.65
CA LEU A 171 -30.64 -17.39 27.90
C LEU A 171 -31.25 -16.03 28.28
N GLU A 172 -30.60 -15.29 29.16
CA GLU A 172 -31.06 -13.96 29.54
C GLU A 172 -30.97 -12.97 28.39
N ALA A 173 -29.96 -13.09 27.54
CA ALA A 173 -29.80 -12.27 26.35
C ALA A 173 -31.01 -12.44 25.41
N PHE A 174 -31.45 -13.67 25.18
CA PHE A 174 -32.66 -13.95 24.39
C PHE A 174 -33.94 -13.36 25.02
N ASN A 175 -34.05 -13.38 26.35
CA ASN A 175 -35.23 -12.87 27.04
C ASN A 175 -35.23 -11.34 27.24
N LYS A 176 -34.07 -10.69 27.38
CA LYS A 176 -33.97 -9.28 27.83
C LYS A 176 -33.48 -8.30 26.76
N LEU A 177 -32.70 -8.72 25.74
CA LEU A 177 -32.14 -7.80 24.74
C LEU A 177 -33.21 -7.23 23.81
N ASN A 178 -33.13 -5.95 23.44
CA ASN A 178 -33.97 -5.42 22.36
C ASN A 178 -33.58 -6.04 20.99
N VAL A 179 -34.43 -5.90 19.98
CA VAL A 179 -34.22 -6.49 18.64
C VAL A 179 -32.89 -6.06 18.02
N ARG A 180 -32.52 -4.79 18.15
CA ARG A 180 -31.27 -4.25 17.58
C ARG A 180 -30.05 -4.93 18.17
N ASP A 181 -30.00 -5.06 19.50
CA ASP A 181 -28.88 -5.66 20.22
C ASP A 181 -28.84 -7.17 20.00
N LEU A 182 -30.00 -7.81 19.86
CA LEU A 182 -30.11 -9.22 19.51
C LEU A 182 -29.60 -9.49 18.10
N ILE A 183 -29.91 -8.63 17.11
CA ILE A 183 -29.34 -8.71 15.75
C ILE A 183 -27.82 -8.58 15.80
N ALA A 184 -27.30 -7.61 16.56
CA ALA A 184 -25.87 -7.42 16.71
C ALA A 184 -25.18 -8.66 17.29
N ARG A 185 -25.76 -9.28 18.32
CA ARG A 185 -25.25 -10.53 18.91
C ARG A 185 -25.40 -11.73 17.97
N LEU A 186 -26.45 -11.83 17.17
CA LEU A 186 -26.58 -12.91 16.18
C LEU A 186 -25.55 -12.79 15.05
N LYS A 187 -25.17 -11.56 14.67
CA LYS A 187 -24.11 -11.33 13.69
C LYS A 187 -22.73 -11.82 14.17
N THR A 188 -22.45 -11.82 15.49
CA THR A 188 -21.16 -12.29 16.02
C THR A 188 -20.93 -13.79 15.82
N VAL A 189 -22.01 -14.56 15.62
CA VAL A 189 -21.94 -15.99 15.28
C VAL A 189 -22.18 -16.24 13.78
N ASN A 190 -21.88 -15.27 12.91
CA ASN A 190 -21.99 -15.38 11.46
C ASN A 190 -23.42 -15.66 10.94
N TYR A 191 -24.47 -15.14 11.59
CA TYR A 191 -25.76 -15.08 10.91
C TYR A 191 -25.72 -14.03 9.78
N PRO A 192 -26.18 -14.38 8.56
CA PRO A 192 -26.41 -13.39 7.53
C PRO A 192 -27.41 -12.33 8.00
N GLU A 193 -27.21 -11.07 7.63
CA GLU A 193 -27.99 -9.94 8.15
C GLU A 193 -29.50 -10.12 8.04
N LYS A 194 -30.00 -10.53 6.87
CA LYS A 194 -31.44 -10.80 6.65
C LYS A 194 -31.96 -11.87 7.61
N ARG A 195 -31.18 -12.92 7.84
CA ARG A 195 -31.58 -14.03 8.72
C ARG A 195 -31.52 -13.64 10.20
N ALA A 196 -30.55 -12.82 10.58
CA ALA A 196 -30.46 -12.28 11.94
C ALA A 196 -31.69 -11.43 12.30
N ILE A 197 -32.17 -10.61 11.35
CA ILE A 197 -33.39 -9.80 11.51
C ILE A 197 -34.61 -10.70 11.71
N GLU A 198 -34.85 -11.65 10.79
CA GLU A 198 -35.99 -12.58 10.88
C GLU A 198 -36.01 -13.37 12.20
N VAL A 199 -34.84 -13.84 12.63
CA VAL A 199 -34.69 -14.59 13.89
C VAL A 199 -34.98 -13.69 15.09
N ALA A 200 -34.44 -12.46 15.11
CA ALA A 200 -34.64 -11.53 16.21
C ALA A 200 -36.10 -11.09 16.36
N GLU A 201 -36.78 -10.78 15.25
CA GLU A 201 -38.22 -10.47 15.24
C GLU A 201 -39.07 -11.64 15.74
N LYS A 202 -38.73 -12.87 15.31
CA LYS A 202 -39.42 -14.09 15.77
C LYS A 202 -39.20 -14.32 17.26
N ILE A 203 -37.99 -14.09 17.77
CA ILE A 203 -37.67 -14.18 19.20
C ILE A 203 -38.48 -13.17 20.02
N GLU A 204 -38.55 -11.91 19.56
CA GLU A 204 -39.33 -10.87 20.24
C GLU A 204 -40.82 -11.23 20.32
N LYS A 205 -41.38 -11.74 19.22
CA LYS A 205 -42.78 -12.17 19.16
C LYS A 205 -43.08 -13.39 20.02
N GLU A 206 -42.15 -14.33 20.15
CA GLU A 206 -42.35 -15.53 20.96
C GLU A 206 -42.19 -15.23 22.45
N ARG A 207 -41.18 -14.44 22.84
CA ARG A 207 -40.97 -14.07 24.24
C ARG A 207 -42.03 -13.11 24.78
N SER A 208 -42.68 -12.31 23.93
CA SER A 208 -43.79 -11.45 24.35
C SER A 208 -45.00 -12.25 24.82
N ASN A 209 -45.15 -13.50 24.36
CA ASN A 209 -46.18 -14.41 24.86
C ASN A 209 -45.72 -15.12 26.13
N GLN A 210 -44.51 -15.68 26.11
CA GLN A 210 -43.92 -16.38 27.24
C GLN A 210 -42.39 -16.36 27.13
N ALA A 211 -41.73 -15.91 28.20
CA ALA A 211 -40.27 -15.94 28.32
C ALA A 211 -39.72 -17.37 28.17
N PHE A 212 -38.55 -17.49 27.54
CA PHE A 212 -37.89 -18.78 27.37
C PHE A 212 -37.37 -19.30 28.70
N THR A 213 -37.60 -20.58 28.95
CA THR A 213 -37.17 -21.27 30.18
C THR A 213 -35.78 -21.89 30.04
N SER A 214 -35.38 -22.22 28.82
CA SER A 214 -34.09 -22.85 28.52
C SER A 214 -33.63 -22.55 27.09
N LEU A 215 -32.37 -22.87 26.78
CA LEU A 215 -31.85 -22.78 25.41
C LEU A 215 -32.49 -23.82 24.47
N ALA A 216 -32.90 -24.97 25.02
CA ALA A 216 -33.63 -26.00 24.26
C ALA A 216 -35.03 -25.49 23.85
N ASP A 217 -35.72 -24.81 24.76
CA ASP A 217 -37.02 -24.15 24.51
C ASP A 217 -36.94 -23.15 23.35
N ILE A 218 -35.84 -22.39 23.26
CA ILE A 218 -35.58 -21.49 22.13
C ILE A 218 -35.44 -22.25 20.80
N VAL A 219 -34.65 -23.34 20.78
CA VAL A 219 -34.45 -24.16 19.57
C VAL A 219 -35.77 -24.80 19.09
N GLU A 220 -36.68 -25.13 20.01
CA GLU A 220 -37.97 -25.73 19.67
C GLU A 220 -38.99 -24.70 19.19
N ARG A 221 -39.05 -23.53 19.82
CA ARG A 221 -40.08 -22.51 19.52
C ARG A 221 -39.72 -21.60 18.35
N ILE A 222 -38.44 -21.31 18.13
CA ILE A 222 -38.03 -20.41 17.05
C ILE A 222 -37.90 -21.20 15.75
N LYS A 223 -39.00 -21.21 14.98
CA LYS A 223 -39.06 -21.79 13.64
C LYS A 223 -39.31 -20.70 12.59
N LEU A 224 -38.61 -20.80 11.45
CA LEU A 224 -38.78 -19.94 10.28
C LEU A 224 -39.20 -20.78 9.07
N LYS A 225 -40.00 -20.19 8.20
CA LYS A 225 -40.37 -20.77 6.90
C LYS A 225 -39.19 -20.62 5.94
N VAL A 226 -38.91 -21.66 5.16
CA VAL A 226 -37.80 -21.66 4.20
C VAL A 226 -38.35 -21.80 2.78
N GLY A 227 -38.14 -20.74 1.98
CA GLY A 227 -38.50 -20.68 0.56
C GLY A 227 -40.02 -20.68 0.28
N LYS A 228 -40.39 -21.09 -0.94
CA LYS A 228 -41.80 -21.22 -1.38
C LYS A 228 -42.56 -22.36 -0.70
N SER A 229 -41.87 -23.18 0.10
CA SER A 229 -42.47 -24.30 0.82
C SER A 229 -42.99 -23.84 2.18
N LYS A 230 -44.23 -24.21 2.53
CA LYS A 230 -44.84 -23.91 3.85
C LYS A 230 -44.21 -24.71 5.01
N LYS A 231 -43.04 -25.34 4.82
CA LYS A 231 -42.41 -26.18 5.85
C LYS A 231 -41.64 -25.28 6.83
N GLU A 232 -42.00 -25.39 8.10
CA GLU A 232 -41.30 -24.69 9.18
C GLU A 232 -40.05 -25.47 9.56
N THR A 233 -38.91 -24.80 9.55
CA THR A 233 -37.62 -25.36 10.00
C THR A 233 -37.13 -24.58 11.21
N LYS A 234 -36.40 -25.25 12.11
CA LYS A 234 -35.74 -24.61 13.25
C LYS A 234 -34.86 -23.45 12.73
N ALA A 235 -35.10 -22.26 13.24
CA ALA A 235 -34.35 -21.07 12.83
C ALA A 235 -32.94 -21.07 13.42
N ILE A 236 -32.81 -21.63 14.63
CA ILE A 236 -31.57 -21.87 15.34
C ILE A 236 -31.49 -23.39 15.54
N SER A 237 -30.50 -24.05 14.93
CA SER A 237 -30.25 -25.47 15.18
C SER A 237 -29.51 -25.67 16.50
N GLU A 238 -29.51 -26.90 17.03
CA GLU A 238 -28.77 -27.26 18.26
C GLU A 238 -27.28 -26.94 18.11
N LYS A 239 -26.69 -27.29 16.96
CA LYS A 239 -25.29 -26.96 16.63
C LYS A 239 -25.06 -25.45 16.64
N LYS A 240 -26.01 -24.66 16.14
CA LYS A 240 -25.89 -23.20 16.11
C LYS A 240 -26.08 -22.57 17.48
N MET A 241 -26.92 -23.17 18.33
CA MET A 241 -27.08 -22.77 19.72
C MET A 241 -25.80 -22.99 20.52
N LEU A 242 -25.07 -24.08 20.29
CA LEU A 242 -23.76 -24.30 20.91
C LEU A 242 -22.76 -23.18 20.53
N GLN A 243 -22.67 -22.82 19.24
CA GLN A 243 -21.82 -21.70 18.82
C GLN A 243 -22.22 -20.37 19.48
N ILE A 244 -23.53 -20.14 19.67
CA ILE A 244 -24.04 -18.98 20.40
C ILE A 244 -23.59 -19.00 21.84
N VAL A 245 -23.69 -20.14 22.53
CA VAL A 245 -23.22 -20.27 23.91
C VAL A 245 -21.73 -20.00 23.99
N ASP A 246 -20.92 -20.61 23.13
CA ASP A 246 -19.45 -20.45 23.15
C ASP A 246 -19.07 -18.98 22.92
N THR A 247 -19.56 -18.39 21.83
CA THR A 247 -19.19 -17.02 21.45
C THR A 247 -19.74 -15.98 22.43
N TRP A 248 -20.98 -16.12 22.91
CA TRP A 248 -21.56 -15.13 23.82
C TRP A 248 -21.03 -15.27 25.25
N SER A 249 -20.60 -16.46 25.66
CA SER A 249 -19.96 -16.65 26.97
C SER A 249 -18.50 -16.19 26.96
N GLU A 250 -17.75 -16.38 25.86
CA GLU A 250 -16.39 -15.83 25.72
C GLU A 250 -16.37 -14.30 25.72
N ILE A 251 -17.36 -13.66 25.09
CA ILE A 251 -17.54 -12.20 25.13
C ILE A 251 -17.77 -11.70 26.56
N SER A 252 -18.42 -12.50 27.41
CA SER A 252 -18.61 -12.19 28.83
C SER A 252 -17.35 -12.45 29.67
N PHE A 253 -16.52 -13.45 29.32
CA PHE A 253 -15.35 -13.86 30.11
C PHE A 253 -14.08 -13.01 29.84
N ASN A 254 -13.85 -12.58 28.59
CA ASN A 254 -12.67 -11.78 28.21
C ASN A 254 -12.69 -10.32 28.73
N LYS A 255 -13.68 -9.95 29.55
CA LYS A 255 -13.83 -8.60 30.12
C LYS A 255 -13.47 -8.48 31.60
N GLU A 256 -13.19 -9.58 32.31
CA GLU A 256 -12.77 -9.54 33.72
C GLU A 256 -11.24 -9.39 33.92
N GLN A 257 -10.46 -9.33 32.83
CA GLN A 257 -8.98 -9.36 32.87
C GLN A 257 -8.31 -8.01 32.48
N HIS A 258 -9.06 -6.91 32.38
CA HIS A 258 -8.51 -5.58 32.09
C HIS A 258 -9.11 -4.47 32.95
#